data_AF-A0A2W4NJS2-F1
#
_entry.id   AF-A0A2W4NJS2-F1
#
_cell.length_a   1.000
_cell.length_b   1.000
_cell.length_c   1.000
_cell.angle_alpha   90.00
_cell.angle_beta   90.00
_cell.angle_gamma   90.00
#
_symmetry.space_group_name_H-M   'P 1'
#
loop_
_entity.id
_entity.type
_entity.pdbx_description
1 polymer ?
#
loop_
_entity_poly.entity_id
_entity_poly.type
_entity_poly.pdbx_seq_one_letter_code
_entity_poly.pdbx_strand_id
1 'polypeptide(L)'
;LQRVWSVTCFFVKREFRDQGLVSFLIEEAKKYARRNGAEYLEAYPVDPDSPSYRHMGFIQSFEKADFSFVKKAGTRRNVMVCKL
;
A
#
# COMPACT_ATOMS: atom_id res chain seq x y z
N LEU A 1 -9.98 -2.77 14.22
CA LEU A 1 -9.44 -1.42 13.93
C LEU A 1 -10.62 -0.48 13.76
N GLN A 2 -10.47 0.81 14.09
CA GLN A 2 -11.44 1.87 13.78
C GLN A 2 -10.80 2.88 12.82
N ARG A 3 -11.63 3.73 12.18
CA ARG A 3 -11.21 4.80 11.25
C ARG A 3 -10.11 4.36 10.27
N VAL A 4 -10.31 3.21 9.64
CA VAL A 4 -9.38 2.61 8.67
C VAL A 4 -9.64 3.19 7.29
N TRP A 5 -8.59 3.65 6.62
CA TRP A 5 -8.61 4.01 5.20
C TRP A 5 -7.81 2.98 4.41
N SER A 6 -8.04 2.85 3.10
CA SER A 6 -7.38 1.83 2.28
C SER A 6 -6.70 2.41 1.04
N VAL A 7 -5.47 1.96 0.77
CA VAL A 7 -4.76 2.15 -0.50
C VAL A 7 -5.14 1.00 -1.42
N THR A 8 -5.99 1.28 -2.40
CA THR A 8 -6.59 0.28 -3.29
C THR A 8 -5.69 -0.07 -4.49
N CYS A 9 -5.17 0.94 -5.18
CA CYS A 9 -4.25 0.75 -6.30
C CYS A 9 -3.41 2.00 -6.60
N PHE A 10 -2.32 1.81 -7.34
CA PHE A 10 -1.48 2.86 -7.91
C PHE A 10 -1.62 2.88 -9.43
N PHE A 11 -1.63 4.08 -9.99
CA PHE A 11 -1.45 4.31 -11.42
C PHE A 11 -0.26 5.25 -11.64
N VAL A 12 0.74 4.78 -12.39
CA VAL A 12 1.90 5.57 -12.81
C VAL A 12 2.01 5.44 -14.33
N LYS A 13 1.93 6.58 -15.03
CA LYS A 13 2.15 6.64 -16.49
C LYS A 13 3.53 6.05 -16.82
N ARG A 14 3.65 5.43 -17.99
CA ARG A 14 4.87 4.69 -18.37
C ARG A 14 6.13 5.56 -18.31
N GLU A 15 6.03 6.82 -18.71
CA GLU A 15 7.16 7.78 -18.71
C GLU A 15 7.72 8.13 -17.32
N PHE A 16 6.96 7.88 -16.24
CA PHE A 16 7.33 8.21 -14.86
C PHE A 16 7.59 6.98 -13.97
N ARG A 17 7.70 5.79 -14.56
CA ARG A 17 8.02 4.56 -13.82
C ARG A 17 9.48 4.53 -13.41
N ASP A 18 9.78 3.65 -12.45
CA ASP A 18 11.13 3.40 -11.92
C ASP A 18 11.83 4.61 -11.25
N GLN A 19 11.09 5.71 -11.07
CA GLN A 19 11.51 6.95 -10.37
C GLN A 19 11.09 6.98 -8.88
N GLY A 20 10.79 5.83 -8.28
CA GLY A 20 10.40 5.74 -6.86
C GLY A 20 9.00 6.28 -6.48
N LEU A 21 8.20 6.71 -7.46
CA LEU A 21 6.91 7.37 -7.21
C LEU A 21 5.90 6.57 -6.36
N VAL A 22 5.93 5.24 -6.38
CA VAL A 22 5.03 4.42 -5.53
C VAL A 22 5.32 4.66 -4.04
N SER A 23 6.59 4.73 -3.63
CA SER A 23 6.95 5.02 -2.24
C SER A 23 6.55 6.45 -1.83
N PHE A 24 6.73 7.42 -2.73
CA PHE A 24 6.27 8.80 -2.51
C PHE A 24 4.74 8.86 -2.32
N LEU A 25 3.98 8.15 -3.17
CA LEU A 25 2.51 8.08 -3.07
C LEU A 25 2.04 7.39 -1.78
N ILE A 26 2.75 6.38 -1.28
CA ILE A 26 2.44 5.74 0.02
C ILE A 26 2.61 6.74 1.18
N GLU A 27 3.71 7.49 1.21
CA GLU A 27 3.95 8.48 2.27
C GLU A 27 2.99 9.68 2.21
N GLU A 28 2.64 10.17 1.02
CA GLU A 28 1.61 11.20 0.88
C GLU A 28 0.20 10.66 1.22
N ALA A 29 -0.10 9.38 0.94
CA ALA A 29 -1.33 8.74 1.39
C ALA A 29 -1.39 8.63 2.92
N LYS A 30 -0.30 8.26 3.60
CA LYS A 30 -0.19 8.28 5.08
C LYS A 30 -0.50 9.68 5.64
N LYS A 31 0.12 10.73 5.09
CA LYS A 31 -0.12 12.12 5.48
C LYS A 31 -1.56 12.57 5.22
N TYR A 32 -2.11 12.25 4.05
CA TYR A 32 -3.47 12.62 3.67
C TYR A 32 -4.51 11.95 4.56
N ALA A 33 -4.41 10.63 4.76
CA ALA A 33 -5.33 9.88 5.60
C ALA A 33 -5.29 10.38 7.06
N ARG A 34 -4.09 10.61 7.63
CA ARG A 34 -3.92 11.17 8.99
C ARG A 34 -4.61 12.53 9.14
N ARG A 35 -4.42 13.45 8.19
CA ARG A 35 -5.09 14.77 8.19
C ARG A 35 -6.61 14.69 8.09
N ASN A 36 -7.16 13.61 7.53
CA ASN A 36 -8.59 13.36 7.41
C ASN A 36 -9.14 12.43 8.52
N GLY A 37 -8.40 12.25 9.61
CA GLY A 37 -8.88 11.53 10.80
C GLY A 37 -8.81 10.00 10.71
N ALA A 38 -8.06 9.43 9.77
CA ALA A 38 -7.76 8.01 9.76
C ALA A 38 -6.75 7.64 10.85
N GLU A 39 -6.99 6.54 11.56
CA GLU A 39 -6.08 5.97 12.58
C GLU A 39 -5.17 4.88 11.99
N TYR A 40 -5.59 4.28 10.89
CA TYR A 40 -4.88 3.19 10.22
C TYR A 40 -5.02 3.30 8.71
N LEU A 41 -3.95 2.94 8.00
CA LEU A 41 -3.94 2.75 6.55
C LEU A 41 -3.77 1.27 6.25
N GLU A 42 -4.70 0.69 5.51
CA GLU A 42 -4.68 -0.71 5.05
C GLU A 42 -4.29 -0.79 3.58
N ALA A 43 -3.53 -1.81 3.21
CA ALA A 43 -3.14 -2.09 1.83
C ALA A 43 -3.19 -3.60 1.52
N TYR A 44 -3.18 -3.91 0.22
CA TYR A 44 -3.33 -5.27 -0.30
C TYR A 44 -2.18 -5.72 -1.23
N PRO A 45 -0.90 -5.42 -0.93
CA PRO A 45 0.21 -5.72 -1.84
C PRO A 45 0.40 -7.21 -2.12
N VAL A 46 1.12 -7.48 -3.20
CA VAL A 46 1.49 -8.83 -3.64
C VAL A 46 2.99 -9.03 -3.65
N ASP A 47 3.41 -10.29 -3.70
CA ASP A 47 4.78 -10.69 -3.94
C ASP A 47 5.26 -10.24 -5.35
N PRO A 48 6.57 -9.96 -5.58
CA PRO A 48 7.07 -9.38 -6.84
C PRO A 48 6.79 -10.21 -8.11
N ASP A 49 6.74 -11.53 -7.93
CA ASP A 49 6.48 -12.59 -8.91
C ASP A 49 4.98 -12.81 -9.19
N SER A 50 4.08 -12.18 -8.43
CA SER A 50 2.64 -12.36 -8.59
C SER A 50 2.18 -11.99 -10.01
N PRO A 51 1.50 -12.89 -10.74
CA PRO A 51 1.05 -12.66 -12.11
C PRO A 51 -0.15 -11.70 -12.20
N SER A 52 -0.65 -11.21 -11.06
CA SER A 52 -1.90 -10.43 -10.96
C SER A 52 -1.82 -9.45 -9.79
N TYR A 53 -2.71 -8.45 -9.77
CA TYR A 53 -2.80 -7.43 -8.70
C TYR A 53 -1.54 -6.59 -8.44
N ARG A 54 -0.55 -6.59 -9.34
CA ARG A 54 0.69 -5.77 -9.20
C ARG A 54 0.42 -4.25 -9.09
N HIS A 55 -0.76 -3.79 -9.52
CA HIS A 55 -1.23 -2.42 -9.31
C HIS A 55 -1.55 -2.09 -7.84
N MET A 56 -1.70 -3.08 -6.95
CA MET A 56 -1.85 -2.89 -5.50
C MET A 56 -0.50 -2.63 -4.81
N GLY A 57 0.61 -2.62 -5.57
CA GLY A 57 1.97 -2.47 -5.06
C GLY A 57 2.57 -3.80 -4.56
N PHE A 58 3.83 -3.72 -4.13
CA PHE A 58 4.60 -4.87 -3.67
C PHE A 58 4.89 -4.80 -2.18
N ILE A 59 4.97 -5.95 -1.50
CA ILE A 59 5.14 -6.05 -0.04
C ILE A 59 6.30 -5.15 0.45
N GLN A 60 7.46 -5.25 -0.21
CA GLN A 60 8.67 -4.47 0.09
C GLN A 60 8.48 -2.94 0.05
N SER A 61 7.52 -2.43 -0.73
CA SER A 61 7.20 -0.98 -0.77
C SER A 61 6.43 -0.54 0.47
N PHE A 62 5.62 -1.43 1.03
CA PHE A 62 4.81 -1.18 2.23
C PHE A 62 5.58 -1.47 3.52
N GLU A 63 6.43 -2.50 3.55
CA GLU A 63 7.37 -2.76 4.67
C GLU A 63 8.28 -1.55 4.94
N LYS A 64 8.83 -0.94 3.87
CA LYS A 64 9.63 0.29 3.95
C LYS A 64 8.84 1.54 4.39
N ALA A 65 7.52 1.43 4.48
CA ALA A 65 6.61 2.50 4.87
C ALA A 65 5.86 2.16 6.18
N ASP A 66 6.46 1.31 7.03
CA ASP A 66 5.95 0.94 8.36
C ASP A 66 4.61 0.19 8.36
N PHE A 67 4.29 -0.52 7.28
CA PHE A 67 3.16 -1.45 7.26
C PHE A 67 3.57 -2.83 7.77
N SER A 68 2.77 -3.39 8.67
CA SER A 68 2.92 -4.75 9.18
C SER A 68 1.92 -5.70 8.52
N PHE A 69 2.35 -6.94 8.26
CA PHE A 69 1.47 -8.01 7.77
C PHE A 69 0.41 -8.41 8.81
N VAL A 70 -0.82 -8.65 8.36
CA VAL A 70 -1.94 -9.13 9.19
C VAL A 70 -2.37 -10.54 8.78
N LYS A 71 -2.69 -10.75 7.49
CA LYS A 71 -3.16 -12.03 6.93
C LYS A 71 -3.11 -12.05 5.41
N LYS A 72 -3.16 -13.22 4.78
CA LYS A 72 -3.40 -13.35 3.33
C LYS A 72 -4.89 -13.05 3.00
N ALA A 73 -5.15 -12.47 1.82
CA ALA A 73 -6.47 -12.16 1.27
C ALA A 73 -6.72 -12.93 -0.05
N GLY A 74 -7.06 -14.20 0.09
CA GLY A 74 -6.95 -15.20 -0.98
C GLY A 74 -5.50 -15.72 -1.07
N THR A 75 -5.06 -16.16 -2.24
CA THR A 75 -3.74 -16.80 -2.41
C THR A 75 -2.57 -15.84 -2.61
N ARG A 76 -2.82 -14.61 -3.11
CA ARG A 76 -1.75 -13.70 -3.59
C ARG A 76 -1.60 -12.39 -2.82
N ARG A 77 -2.72 -11.81 -2.36
CA ARG A 77 -2.72 -10.48 -1.71
C ARG A 77 -2.45 -10.61 -0.22
N ASN A 78 -1.80 -9.61 0.36
CA ASN A 78 -1.45 -9.55 1.77
C ASN A 78 -2.19 -8.36 2.38
N VAL A 79 -3.05 -8.60 3.37
CA VAL A 79 -3.58 -7.51 4.19
C VAL A 79 -2.42 -7.00 5.05
N MET A 80 -2.01 -5.77 4.80
CA MET A 80 -0.98 -5.08 5.57
C MET A 80 -1.56 -3.78 6.14
N VAL A 81 -1.18 -3.41 7.36
CA VAL A 81 -1.67 -2.20 8.04
C VAL A 81 -0.53 -1.36 8.61
N CYS A 82 -0.62 -0.05 8.44
CA CYS A 82 0.22 0.95 9.10
C CYS A 82 -0.65 1.74 10.08
N LYS A 83 -0.14 2.01 11.29
CA LYS A 83 -0.78 2.96 12.21
C LYS A 83 -0.37 4.38 11.81
N LEU A 84 -1.35 5.26 11.71
CA LEU A 84 -1.14 6.67 11.38
C LEU A 84 -0.98 7.50 12.66
#